data_AF-A0A377E121-F1
#
_entry.id   AF-A0A377E121-F1
#
_cell.length_a   1.000
_cell.length_b   1.000
_cell.length_c   1.000
_cell.angle_alpha   90.00
_cell.angle_beta   90.00
_cell.angle_gamma   90.00
#
_symmetry.space_group_name_H-M   'P 1'
#
loop_
_entity.id
_entity.type
_entity.pdbx_description
1 polymer ?
#
loop_
_entity_poly.entity_id
_entity_poly.type
_entity_poly.pdbx_seq_one_letter_code
_entity_poly.pdbx_strand_id
1 'polypeptide(L)'
;MVTINNARKILQRVDTLPLYLHAYAFHLNMRLERVLPADLLDIASENNLRGVKIHVLDGERFSLGNMDDKELSAFGDKARRLNLDIHIETSASDKASIDEAVAIALKTGASSVRFLSTL
;
A
#
# COMPACT_ATOMS: atom_id res chain seq x y z
N MET A 1 -29.35 19.38 -12.70
CA MET A 1 -28.45 20.25 -13.49
C MET A 1 -27.23 20.57 -12.63
N VAL A 2 -26.00 20.38 -13.12
CA VAL A 2 -24.78 20.76 -12.40
C VAL A 2 -24.62 22.28 -12.47
N THR A 3 -24.49 22.95 -11.33
CA THR A 3 -24.24 24.41 -11.28
C THR A 3 -22.76 24.72 -11.45
N ILE A 4 -22.41 25.97 -11.80
CA ILE A 4 -21.00 26.42 -11.87
C ILE A 4 -20.28 26.20 -10.53
N ASN A 5 -20.96 26.40 -9.40
CA ASN A 5 -20.39 26.16 -8.07
C ASN A 5 -20.13 24.67 -7.83
N ASN A 6 -21.03 23.79 -8.28
CA ASN A 6 -20.80 22.34 -8.22
C ASN A 6 -19.61 21.93 -9.11
N ALA A 7 -19.49 22.50 -10.31
CA ALA A 7 -18.36 22.23 -11.20
C ALA A 7 -17.01 22.65 -10.59
N ARG A 8 -16.91 23.85 -10.00
CA ARG A 8 -15.68 24.31 -9.31
C ARG A 8 -15.31 23.40 -8.15
N LYS A 9 -16.29 22.98 -7.35
CA LYS A 9 -16.07 22.07 -6.21
C LYS A 9 -15.58 20.69 -6.66
N ILE A 10 -16.05 20.21 -7.81
CA ILE A 10 -15.59 18.95 -8.40
C ILE A 10 -14.13 19.08 -8.84
N LEU A 11 -13.78 20.12 -9.60
CA LEU A 11 -12.40 20.34 -10.06
C LEU A 11 -11.42 20.41 -8.88
N GLN A 12 -11.74 21.21 -7.86
CA GLN A 12 -10.92 21.32 -6.65
C GLN A 12 -10.70 19.97 -5.94
N ARG A 13 -11.69 19.06 -5.96
CA ARG A 13 -11.57 17.74 -5.34
C ARG A 13 -10.77 16.77 -6.20
N VAL A 14 -10.88 16.87 -7.52
CA VAL A 14 -10.12 16.03 -8.45
C VAL A 14 -8.62 16.33 -8.32
N ASP A 15 -8.26 17.61 -8.23
CA ASP A 15 -6.85 18.04 -8.12
C ASP A 15 -6.15 17.53 -6.85
N THR A 16 -6.91 17.16 -5.82
CA THR A 16 -6.38 16.71 -4.52
C THR A 16 -6.78 15.28 -4.15
N LEU A 17 -7.32 14.50 -5.09
CA LEU A 17 -7.81 13.16 -4.78
C LEU A 17 -6.61 12.22 -4.50
N PRO A 18 -6.51 11.62 -3.30
CA PRO A 18 -5.39 10.74 -3.01
C PRO A 18 -5.59 9.38 -3.68
N LEU A 19 -4.83 9.13 -4.73
CA LEU A 19 -4.83 7.85 -5.45
C LEU A 19 -3.71 6.96 -4.93
N TYR A 20 -4.01 5.69 -4.69
CA TYR A 20 -3.05 4.71 -4.18
C TYR A 20 -2.86 3.59 -5.19
N LEU A 21 -1.62 3.12 -5.33
CA LEU A 21 -1.31 1.93 -6.11
C LEU A 21 -1.71 0.69 -5.31
N HIS A 22 -2.58 -0.14 -5.86
CA HIS A 22 -2.96 -1.40 -5.24
C HIS A 22 -2.10 -2.53 -5.79
N ALA A 23 -1.45 -3.29 -4.90
CA ALA A 23 -0.57 -4.41 -5.26
C ALA A 23 -1.27 -5.47 -6.13
N TYR A 24 -2.60 -5.65 -5.98
CA TYR A 24 -3.40 -6.54 -6.80
C TYR A 24 -3.30 -6.24 -8.32
N ALA A 25 -3.07 -4.98 -8.72
CA ALA A 25 -2.85 -4.63 -10.13
C ALA A 25 -1.59 -5.31 -10.72
N PHE A 26 -0.65 -5.70 -9.86
CA PHE A 26 0.59 -6.41 -10.20
C PHE A 26 0.60 -7.85 -9.70
N HIS A 27 -0.55 -8.40 -9.29
CA HIS A 27 -0.60 -9.69 -8.59
C HIS A 27 0.19 -10.78 -9.32
N LEU A 28 -0.04 -10.98 -10.62
CA LEU A 28 0.70 -11.97 -11.42
C LEU A 28 2.20 -11.66 -11.53
N ASN A 29 2.59 -10.39 -11.64
CA ASN A 29 3.99 -9.98 -11.65
C ASN A 29 4.67 -10.29 -10.32
N MET A 30 3.98 -10.06 -9.20
CA MET A 30 4.49 -10.34 -7.86
C MET A 30 4.54 -11.85 -7.56
N ARG A 31 3.57 -12.63 -8.05
CA ARG A 31 3.61 -14.11 -7.98
C ARG A 31 4.80 -14.71 -8.70
N LEU A 32 5.22 -14.06 -9.79
CA LEU A 32 6.41 -14.44 -10.57
C LEU A 32 7.66 -13.67 -10.13
N GLU A 33 7.58 -12.90 -9.05
CA GLU A 33 8.67 -12.10 -8.48
C GLU A 33 9.37 -11.17 -9.49
N ARG A 34 8.61 -10.71 -10.50
CA ARG A 34 9.05 -9.73 -11.50
C ARG A 34 8.84 -8.29 -11.04
N VAL A 35 7.98 -8.10 -10.05
CA VAL A 35 7.74 -6.85 -9.33
C VAL A 35 7.76 -7.23 -7.86
N LEU A 36 8.65 -6.62 -7.09
CA LEU A 36 8.80 -6.82 -5.66
C LEU A 36 8.03 -5.73 -4.90
N PRO A 37 7.74 -5.90 -3.59
CA PRO A 37 7.08 -4.86 -2.80
C PRO A 37 7.75 -3.50 -2.91
N ALA A 38 9.08 -3.44 -2.88
CA ALA A 38 9.83 -2.19 -2.98
C ALA A 38 9.67 -1.52 -4.36
N ASP A 39 9.41 -2.27 -5.44
CA ASP A 39 9.21 -1.73 -6.78
C ASP A 39 7.86 -1.00 -6.88
N LEU A 40 6.85 -1.43 -6.10
CA LEU A 40 5.56 -0.71 -6.03
C LEU A 40 5.73 0.72 -5.53
N LEU A 41 6.72 0.98 -4.67
CA LEU A 41 7.03 2.33 -4.21
C LEU A 41 7.59 3.20 -5.35
N ASP A 42 8.48 2.64 -6.18
CA ASP A 42 9.03 3.38 -7.33
C ASP A 42 7.92 3.66 -8.35
N ILE A 43 7.12 2.64 -8.69
CA ILE A 43 5.98 2.78 -9.61
C ILE A 43 4.98 3.82 -9.10
N ALA A 44 4.66 3.80 -7.80
CA ALA A 44 3.75 4.78 -7.22
C ALA A 44 4.32 6.21 -7.29
N SER A 45 5.61 6.38 -7.00
CA SER A 45 6.30 7.66 -7.11
C SER A 45 6.31 8.18 -8.56
N GLU A 46 6.66 7.33 -9.52
CA GLU A 46 6.73 7.68 -10.95
C GLU A 46 5.37 8.11 -11.51
N ASN A 47 4.28 7.56 -10.96
CA ASN A 47 2.91 7.88 -11.35
C ASN A 47 2.27 8.98 -10.49
N ASN A 48 3.04 9.68 -9.65
CA ASN A 48 2.56 10.74 -8.74
C ASN A 48 1.39 10.29 -7.85
N LEU A 49 1.42 9.04 -7.41
CA LEU A 49 0.42 8.48 -6.50
C LEU A 49 0.73 8.88 -5.06
N ARG A 50 -0.30 8.86 -4.21
CA ARG A 50 -0.18 9.19 -2.79
C ARG A 50 0.57 8.12 -2.00
N GLY A 51 0.49 6.87 -2.44
CA GLY A 51 1.02 5.74 -1.69
C GLY A 51 0.68 4.40 -2.29
N VAL A 52 0.98 3.34 -1.53
CA VAL A 52 0.72 1.95 -1.91
C VAL A 52 -0.25 1.27 -0.94
N LYS A 53 -1.03 0.34 -1.45
CA LYS A 53 -1.86 -0.62 -0.71
C LYS A 53 -1.35 -2.02 -1.04
N ILE A 54 -0.82 -2.72 -0.04
CA ILE A 54 -0.13 -4.00 -0.25
C ILE A 54 -0.56 -5.01 0.81
N HIS A 55 -0.86 -6.24 0.36
CA HIS A 55 -1.15 -7.34 1.28
C HIS A 55 0.14 -7.87 1.90
N VAL A 56 0.12 -8.27 3.18
CA VAL A 56 1.32 -8.77 3.88
C VAL A 56 2.01 -9.95 3.18
N LEU A 57 1.24 -10.74 2.39
CA LEU A 57 1.73 -11.89 1.63
C LEU A 57 2.02 -11.63 0.14
N ASP A 58 1.81 -10.39 -0.36
CA ASP A 58 2.10 -10.08 -1.77
C ASP A 58 3.62 -10.07 -2.01
N GLY A 59 4.09 -10.85 -2.99
CA GLY A 59 5.52 -10.93 -3.35
C GLY A 59 6.19 -12.27 -3.01
N GLU A 60 5.42 -13.28 -2.61
CA GLU A 60 5.88 -14.64 -2.34
C GLU A 60 7.07 -14.63 -1.35
N ARG A 61 8.28 -15.00 -1.80
CA ARG A 61 9.48 -15.03 -0.94
C ARG A 61 9.87 -13.65 -0.42
N PHE A 62 9.55 -12.60 -1.16
CA PHE A 62 9.88 -11.21 -0.83
C PHE A 62 8.71 -10.45 -0.23
N SER A 63 7.64 -11.15 0.17
CA SER A 63 6.49 -10.53 0.83
C SER A 63 6.88 -9.86 2.14
N LEU A 64 6.11 -8.85 2.56
CA LEU A 64 6.37 -8.14 3.81
C LEU A 64 6.30 -9.07 5.03
N GLY A 65 5.46 -10.11 4.99
CA GLY A 65 5.37 -11.13 6.04
C GLY A 65 6.62 -12.00 6.16
N ASN A 66 7.46 -12.07 5.12
CA ASN A 66 8.72 -12.81 5.16
C ASN A 66 9.94 -11.92 5.48
N MET A 67 9.76 -10.60 5.55
CA MET A 67 10.84 -9.66 5.82
C MET A 67 11.19 -9.62 7.31
N ASP A 68 12.49 -9.46 7.61
CA ASP A 68 12.92 -9.15 8.96
C ASP A 68 12.66 -7.66 9.33
N ASP A 69 12.86 -7.32 10.60
CA ASP A 69 12.66 -5.97 11.11
C ASP A 69 13.46 -4.89 10.37
N LYS A 70 14.67 -5.24 9.89
CA LYS A 70 15.56 -4.31 9.18
C LYS A 70 15.06 -4.10 7.75
N GLU A 71 14.61 -5.15 7.08
CA GLU A 71 14.01 -5.10 5.75
C GLU A 71 12.71 -4.30 5.76
N LEU A 72 11.83 -4.53 6.75
CA LEU A 72 10.60 -3.76 6.95
C LEU A 72 10.89 -2.27 7.20
N SER A 73 11.88 -1.97 8.04
CA SER A 73 12.30 -0.60 8.30
C SER A 73 12.87 0.07 7.03
N ALA A 74 13.66 -0.66 6.24
CA ALA A 74 14.21 -0.17 4.98
C ALA A 74 13.12 0.10 3.93
N PHE A 75 12.07 -0.73 3.86
CA PHE A 75 10.89 -0.49 3.04
C PHE A 75 10.19 0.81 3.45
N GLY A 76 9.97 1.00 4.76
CA GLY A 76 9.39 2.23 5.31
C GLY A 76 10.25 3.47 5.06
N ASP A 77 11.58 3.35 5.20
CA ASP A 77 12.53 4.42 4.88
C ASP A 77 12.44 4.82 3.41
N LYS A 78 12.31 3.84 2.50
CA LYS A 78 12.14 4.11 1.07
C LYS A 78 10.85 4.87 0.80
N ALA A 79 9.73 4.44 1.36
CA ALA A 79 8.45 5.14 1.20
C ALA A 79 8.52 6.58 1.72
N ARG A 80 9.12 6.80 2.88
CA ARG A 80 9.34 8.14 3.44
C ARG A 80 10.20 9.02 2.53
N ARG A 81 11.30 8.49 1.97
CA ARG A 81 12.14 9.24 1.01
C ARG A 81 11.38 9.64 -0.25
N LEU A 82 10.45 8.80 -0.70
CA LEU A 82 9.59 9.06 -1.86
C LEU A 82 8.33 9.86 -1.52
N ASN A 83 8.15 10.28 -0.25
CA ASN A 83 6.95 10.96 0.25
C ASN A 83 5.65 10.17 -0.02
N LEU A 84 5.73 8.85 0.09
CA LEU A 84 4.62 7.92 -0.13
C LEU A 84 4.05 7.44 1.21
N ASP A 85 2.73 7.29 1.22
CA ASP A 85 2.00 6.63 2.28
C ASP A 85 1.95 5.11 2.06
N ILE A 86 1.83 4.33 3.14
CA ILE A 86 1.75 2.87 3.10
C ILE A 86 0.46 2.45 3.80
N HIS A 87 -0.32 1.62 3.12
CA HIS A 87 -1.48 0.94 3.67
C HIS A 87 -1.23 -0.57 3.60
N ILE A 88 -1.31 -1.24 4.75
CA ILE A 88 -1.13 -2.68 4.88
C ILE A 88 -2.48 -3.37 4.80
N GLU A 89 -2.56 -4.50 4.10
CA GLU A 89 -3.75 -5.34 4.02
C GLU A 89 -3.47 -6.76 4.53
N THR A 90 -4.47 -7.35 5.19
CA THR A 90 -4.49 -8.78 5.54
C THR A 90 -5.87 -9.36 5.32
N SER A 91 -5.95 -10.61 4.86
CA SER A 91 -7.20 -11.34 4.65
C SER A 91 -7.52 -12.36 5.74
N ALA A 92 -6.63 -12.53 6.72
CA ALA A 92 -6.80 -13.49 7.81
C ALA A 92 -7.38 -12.81 9.07
N SER A 93 -8.41 -13.43 9.65
CA SER A 93 -9.19 -12.89 10.77
C SER A 93 -8.72 -13.35 12.14
N ASP A 94 -7.81 -14.33 12.19
CA ASP A 94 -7.29 -14.81 13.45
C ASP A 94 -6.38 -13.75 14.10
N LYS A 95 -6.31 -13.81 15.44
CA LYS A 95 -5.57 -12.82 16.22
C LYS A 95 -4.10 -12.73 15.80
N ALA A 96 -3.45 -13.86 15.53
CA ALA A 96 -2.03 -13.89 15.22
C ALA A 96 -1.74 -13.16 13.91
N SER A 97 -2.53 -13.43 12.87
CA SER A 97 -2.40 -12.74 11.58
C SER A 97 -2.67 -11.24 11.66
N ILE A 98 -3.62 -10.80 12.51
CA ILE A 98 -3.88 -9.38 12.74
C ILE A 98 -2.71 -8.73 13.50
N ASP A 99 -2.20 -9.38 14.54
CA ASP A 99 -1.05 -8.89 15.30
C ASP A 99 0.19 -8.74 14.40
N GLU A 100 0.42 -9.70 13.51
CA GLU A 100 1.49 -9.66 12.51
C GLU A 100 1.32 -8.47 11.54
N ALA A 101 0.13 -8.28 10.96
CA ALA A 101 -0.13 -7.16 10.07
C ALA A 101 0.07 -5.81 10.76
N VAL A 102 -0.32 -5.70 12.03
CA VAL A 102 -0.07 -4.50 12.86
C VAL A 102 1.42 -4.31 13.13
N ALA A 103 2.16 -5.38 13.44
CA ALA A 103 3.61 -5.30 13.64
C ALA A 103 4.32 -4.81 12.37
N ILE A 104 3.99 -5.38 11.21
CA ILE A 104 4.49 -4.94 9.90
C ILE A 104 4.16 -3.47 9.65
N ALA A 105 2.91 -3.05 9.93
CA ALA A 105 2.51 -1.66 9.77
C ALA A 105 3.32 -0.69 10.63
N LEU A 106 3.59 -1.06 11.89
CA LEU A 106 4.41 -0.24 12.79
C LEU A 106 5.87 -0.14 12.32
N LYS A 107 6.46 -1.23 11.84
CA LYS A 107 7.85 -1.27 11.36
C LYS A 107 8.05 -0.51 10.05
N THR A 108 7.05 -0.55 9.17
CA THR A 108 7.07 0.15 7.88
C THR A 108 6.62 1.62 7.99
N GLY A 109 5.99 2.02 9.09
CA GLY A 109 5.42 3.35 9.26
C GLY A 109 4.12 3.56 8.48
N ALA A 110 3.38 2.48 8.22
CA ALA A 110 2.08 2.53 7.55
C ALA A 110 1.05 3.33 8.37
N SER A 111 0.20 4.08 7.68
CA SER A 111 -0.84 4.90 8.32
C SER A 111 -2.16 4.14 8.52
N SER A 112 -2.31 2.98 7.88
CA SER A 112 -3.53 2.18 7.90
C SER A 112 -3.24 0.70 7.79
N VAL A 113 -4.02 -0.09 8.53
CA VAL A 113 -4.15 -1.54 8.36
C VAL A 113 -5.60 -1.84 7.99
N ARG A 114 -5.82 -2.54 6.88
CA ARG A 114 -7.13 -2.97 6.43
C ARG A 114 -7.26 -4.48 6.48
N PHE A 115 -8.31 -4.92 7.14
CA PHE A 115 -8.70 -6.32 7.18
C PHE A 115 -9.78 -6.62 6.12
N LEU A 116 -9.60 -7.69 5.36
CA LEU A 116 -10.51 -8.18 4.33
C LEU A 116 -11.03 -9.59 4.69
N SER A 117 -12.25 -9.71 5.21
CA SER A 117 -12.92 -11.03 5.26
C SER A 117 -13.84 -11.22 4.07
N THR A 118 -13.74 -12.37 3.41
CA THR A 118 -14.90 -12.94 2.70
C THR A 118 -15.77 -13.65 3.75
N LEU A 119 -16.94 -13.08 4.04
CA LEU A 119 -18.00 -13.79 4.78
C LEU A 119 -18.66 -14.82 3.87
#